data_AF-A0A143XVL5-F1
#
_entry.id   AF-A0A143XVL5-F1
#
_cell.length_a   1.000
_cell.length_b   1.000
_cell.length_c   1.000
_cell.angle_alpha   90.00
_cell.angle_beta   90.00
_cell.angle_gamma   90.00
#
_symmetry.space_group_name_H-M   'P 1'
#
loop_
_entity.id
_entity.type
_entity.pdbx_description
1 polymer ?
#
loop_
_entity_poly.entity_id
_entity_poly.type
_entity_poly.pdbx_seq_one_letter_code
_entity_poly.pdbx_strand_id
1 'polypeptide(L)'
;MAELCLNLCEVLNASMLKEERLERIISLVMRRNAAEEPLTRIYAGSSFCSQYFLHINWWEPLLASCREHRWKMTLTLPVFSQKDLKKGKERIGDILVSGADVIDEITVNDVGMLLYISGECTRKINLGRLFFKDARDVRVRDYDEGIMTPNLLTSRDSLPADWSRIHGIELDRMSREIDLTDCPLEGMVLGLHGPFCYMSTGNICKFASIHKKTEYKFRPNTPCAMECAGIYEHYRARFDGRDTDVIRFGRTIYYLKNDSRVIGKTVNRTIYFPVREAGEVMRGGDRHESTGSAQ
;
A
#
# COMPACT_ATOMS: atom_id res chain seq x y z
N MET A 1 -13.93 -0.16 17.65
CA MET A 1 -13.81 0.10 16.20
C MET A 1 -12.37 -0.12 15.78
N ALA A 2 -12.10 -0.46 14.52
CA ALA A 2 -10.73 -0.60 14.03
C ALA A 2 -10.02 0.76 13.98
N GLU A 3 -8.73 0.80 14.33
CA GLU A 3 -7.87 1.97 14.16
C GLU A 3 -7.79 2.34 12.68
N LEU A 4 -8.06 3.59 12.33
CA LEU A 4 -7.93 4.07 10.95
C LEU A 4 -6.48 4.49 10.71
N CYS A 5 -5.84 3.86 9.73
CA CYS A 5 -4.47 4.16 9.31
C CYS A 5 -4.46 4.69 7.87
N LEU A 6 -3.50 5.55 7.54
CA LEU A 6 -3.38 6.12 6.20
C LEU A 6 -2.29 5.42 5.40
N ASN A 7 -2.65 4.85 4.26
CA ASN A 7 -1.71 4.23 3.34
C ASN A 7 -1.24 5.20 2.27
N LEU A 8 -0.03 5.72 2.45
CA LEU A 8 0.64 6.63 1.54
C LEU A 8 1.55 5.91 0.54
N CYS A 9 1.63 4.57 0.58
CA CYS A 9 2.41 3.80 -0.37
C CYS A 9 1.95 4.06 -1.80
N GLU A 10 2.91 4.23 -2.70
CA GLU A 10 2.72 4.62 -4.11
C GLU A 10 2.15 6.03 -4.34
N VAL A 11 1.19 6.50 -3.53
CA VAL A 11 0.43 7.74 -3.79
C VAL A 11 1.18 9.01 -3.38
N LEU A 12 2.01 8.94 -2.35
CA LEU A 12 2.67 10.13 -1.83
C LEU A 12 3.71 10.69 -2.79
N ASN A 13 3.73 12.01 -2.90
CA ASN A 13 4.75 12.77 -3.59
C ASN A 13 5.12 14.03 -2.78
N ALA A 14 6.26 14.63 -3.12
CA ALA A 14 6.80 15.77 -2.36
C ALA A 14 5.86 16.99 -2.31
N SER A 15 4.99 17.18 -3.30
CA SER A 15 4.05 18.31 -3.31
C SER A 15 2.92 18.15 -2.30
N MET A 16 2.57 16.91 -1.93
CA MET A 16 1.55 16.64 -0.90
C MET A 16 2.02 16.98 0.51
N LEU A 17 3.33 17.11 0.72
CA LEU A 17 3.93 17.49 2.01
C LEU A 17 4.13 19.01 2.14
N LYS A 18 3.55 19.79 1.23
CA LYS A 18 3.57 21.26 1.24
C LYS A 18 2.17 21.77 1.49
N GLU A 19 2.08 23.01 1.99
CA GLU A 19 0.82 23.78 2.07
C GLU A 19 -0.31 23.00 2.74
N GLU A 20 0.01 22.25 3.80
CA GLU A 20 -0.94 21.45 4.58
C GLU A 20 -1.79 20.45 3.75
N ARG A 21 -1.30 20.05 2.57
CA ARG A 21 -2.06 19.19 1.65
C ARG A 21 -2.26 17.79 2.23
N LEU A 22 -1.28 17.25 2.96
CA LEU A 22 -1.40 15.96 3.62
C LEU A 22 -2.48 15.99 4.71
N GLU A 23 -2.52 17.05 5.51
CA GLU A 23 -3.49 17.29 6.57
C GLU A 23 -4.90 17.43 5.99
N ARG A 24 -5.04 18.11 4.84
CA ARG A 24 -6.31 18.20 4.10
C ARG A 24 -6.77 16.84 3.59
N ILE A 25 -5.85 16.02 3.07
CA ILE A 25 -6.16 14.64 2.66
C ILE A 25 -6.64 13.83 3.86
N ILE A 26 -5.91 13.87 4.98
CA ILE A 26 -6.27 13.18 6.22
C ILE A 26 -7.66 13.63 6.68
N SER A 27 -7.94 14.93 6.68
CA SER A 27 -9.24 15.49 7.08
C SER A 27 -10.38 15.02 6.16
N LEU A 28 -10.14 14.84 4.86
CA LEU A 28 -11.11 14.25 3.94
C LEU A 28 -11.33 12.77 4.23
N VAL A 29 -10.26 12.01 4.48
CA VAL A 29 -10.32 10.58 4.82
C VAL A 29 -11.11 10.38 6.12
N MET A 30 -10.78 11.11 7.18
CA MET A 30 -11.47 11.03 8.47
C MET A 30 -12.98 11.28 8.31
N ARG A 31 -13.36 12.37 7.62
CA ARG A 31 -14.78 12.70 7.38
C ARG A 31 -15.51 11.63 6.58
N ARG A 32 -14.90 11.09 5.52
CA ARG A 32 -15.53 10.06 4.66
C ARG A 32 -15.73 8.72 5.35
N ASN A 33 -14.88 8.41 6.33
CA ASN A 33 -14.97 7.19 7.11
C ASN A 33 -15.72 7.39 8.43
N ALA A 34 -16.30 8.58 8.65
CA ALA A 34 -16.94 8.98 9.92
C ALA A 34 -16.06 8.63 11.14
N ALA A 35 -14.74 8.84 11.01
CA ALA A 35 -13.80 8.52 12.06
C ALA A 35 -13.87 9.57 13.17
N GLU A 36 -14.21 9.11 14.37
CA GLU A 36 -14.27 9.95 15.58
C GLU A 36 -12.89 10.13 16.22
N GLU A 37 -12.05 9.10 16.12
CA GLU A 37 -10.69 9.10 16.66
C GLU A 37 -9.69 9.66 15.63
N PRO A 38 -8.67 10.42 16.08
CA PRO A 38 -7.67 10.98 15.20
C PRO A 38 -6.79 9.88 14.57
N LEU A 39 -6.24 10.18 13.38
CA LEU A 39 -5.24 9.34 12.75
C LEU A 39 -3.98 9.22 13.63
N THR A 40 -3.55 8.00 13.88
CA THR A 40 -2.37 7.69 14.71
C THR A 40 -1.22 7.10 13.92
N ARG A 41 -1.48 6.58 12.71
CA ARG A 41 -0.50 5.80 11.94
C ARG A 41 -0.53 6.06 10.44
N ILE A 42 0.66 6.19 9.87
CA ILE A 42 0.91 6.27 8.43
C ILE A 42 1.67 5.02 7.95
N TYR A 43 1.27 4.48 6.81
CA TYR A 43 2.02 3.49 6.06
C TYR A 43 2.74 4.19 4.91
N ALA A 44 4.05 4.05 4.83
CA ALA A 44 4.86 4.69 3.80
C ALA A 44 5.89 3.73 3.20
N GLY A 45 6.24 3.95 1.93
CA GLY A 45 7.13 3.09 1.17
C GLY A 45 6.43 2.55 -0.07
N SER A 46 6.60 1.26 -0.34
CA SER A 46 6.04 0.63 -1.52
C SER A 46 5.59 -0.78 -1.20
N SER A 47 4.37 -1.14 -1.60
CA SER A 47 3.98 -2.55 -1.62
C SER A 47 4.46 -3.23 -2.90
N PHE A 48 4.57 -2.50 -4.03
CA PHE A 48 4.58 -3.13 -5.35
C PHE A 48 5.85 -2.91 -6.19
N CYS A 49 6.67 -1.89 -5.92
CA CYS A 49 7.71 -1.45 -6.86
C CYS A 49 9.02 -1.08 -6.15
N SER A 50 10.03 -1.95 -6.27
CA SER A 50 11.40 -1.68 -5.79
C SER A 50 11.97 -0.38 -6.35
N GLN A 51 11.73 -0.09 -7.63
CA GLN A 51 12.23 1.14 -8.26
C GLN A 51 11.59 2.39 -7.67
N TYR A 52 10.27 2.39 -7.43
CA TYR A 52 9.62 3.51 -6.76
C TYR A 52 10.24 3.74 -5.37
N PHE A 53 10.36 2.67 -4.57
CA PHE A 53 10.98 2.74 -3.24
C PHE A 53 12.41 3.31 -3.25
N LEU A 54 13.21 2.92 -4.25
CA LEU A 54 14.59 3.40 -4.39
C LEU A 54 14.69 4.88 -4.81
N HIS A 55 13.70 5.39 -5.55
CA HIS A 55 13.75 6.73 -6.12
C HIS A 55 13.00 7.80 -5.30
N ILE A 56 12.10 7.42 -4.38
CA ILE A 56 11.43 8.39 -3.52
C ILE A 56 12.41 9.08 -2.57
N ASN A 57 12.27 10.41 -2.47
CA ASN A 57 13.17 11.31 -1.75
C ASN A 57 12.44 12.22 -0.75
N TRP A 58 11.17 11.95 -0.45
CA TRP A 58 10.34 12.74 0.45
C TRP A 58 10.33 12.22 1.91
N TRP A 59 11.25 11.32 2.25
CA TRP A 59 11.30 10.69 3.58
C TRP A 59 11.50 11.68 4.72
N GLU A 60 12.48 12.59 4.61
CA GLU A 60 12.76 13.54 5.69
C GLU A 60 11.57 14.47 5.98
N PRO A 61 10.93 15.12 4.98
CA PRO A 61 9.70 15.87 5.22
C PRO A 61 8.56 15.04 5.80
N LEU A 62 8.39 13.79 5.37
CA LEU A 62 7.34 12.92 5.94
C LEU A 62 7.64 12.58 7.40
N LEU A 63 8.89 12.22 7.72
CA LEU A 63 9.31 11.92 9.09
C LEU A 63 9.13 13.14 10.00
N ALA A 64 9.45 14.34 9.52
CA ALA A 64 9.21 15.58 10.25
C ALA A 64 7.71 15.78 10.55
N SER A 65 6.84 15.61 9.55
CA SER A 65 5.39 15.69 9.73
C SER A 65 4.87 14.65 10.73
N CYS A 66 5.36 13.40 10.67
CA CYS A 66 5.01 12.38 11.65
C CYS A 66 5.43 12.75 13.07
N ARG A 67 6.60 13.39 13.27
CA ARG A 67 7.05 13.86 14.60
C ARG A 67 6.16 14.97 15.14
N GLU A 68 5.87 15.96 14.30
CA GLU A 68 5.03 17.11 14.63
C GLU A 68 3.64 16.65 15.11
N HIS A 69 3.00 15.77 14.33
CA HIS A 69 1.66 15.27 14.61
C HIS A 69 1.63 14.02 15.51
N ARG A 70 2.80 13.54 15.96
CA ARG A 70 2.98 12.32 16.77
C ARG A 70 2.40 11.06 16.13
N TRP A 71 2.41 10.97 14.81
CA TRP A 71 2.05 9.75 14.09
C TRP A 71 3.16 8.72 14.18
N LYS A 72 2.78 7.45 14.38
CA LYS A 72 3.68 6.32 14.15
C LYS A 72 3.72 5.97 12.68
N MET A 73 4.83 5.37 12.24
CA MET A 73 4.98 4.98 10.85
C MET A 73 5.27 3.49 10.71
N THR A 74 4.55 2.86 9.79
CA THR A 74 4.86 1.51 9.30
C THR A 74 5.60 1.63 7.96
N LEU A 75 6.86 1.21 7.93
CA LEU A 75 7.67 1.17 6.71
C LEU A 75 7.27 -0.05 5.87
N THR A 76 6.72 0.16 4.68
CA THR A 76 6.29 -0.92 3.77
C THR A 76 7.34 -1.19 2.71
N LEU A 77 7.83 -2.43 2.67
CA LEU A 77 8.90 -2.86 1.80
C LEU A 77 8.36 -3.65 0.60
N PRO A 78 8.74 -3.30 -0.64
CA PRO A 78 8.31 -4.04 -1.81
C PRO A 78 9.11 -5.35 -1.92
N VAL A 79 8.66 -6.24 -2.79
CA VAL A 79 9.50 -7.38 -3.21
C VAL A 79 10.64 -6.85 -4.07
N PHE A 80 11.88 -7.00 -3.61
CA PHE A 80 13.06 -6.54 -4.34
C PHE A 80 13.51 -7.59 -5.36
N SER A 81 13.76 -7.15 -6.59
CA SER A 81 14.49 -7.97 -7.55
C SER A 81 15.97 -8.10 -7.14
N GLN A 82 16.64 -9.17 -7.57
CA GLN A 82 18.05 -9.40 -7.23
C GLN A 82 18.96 -8.21 -7.58
N LYS A 83 18.69 -7.52 -8.71
CA LYS A 83 19.46 -6.34 -9.13
C LYS A 83 19.33 -5.14 -8.19
N ASP A 84 18.20 -5.05 -7.48
CA ASP A 84 17.86 -3.93 -6.61
C ASP A 84 18.15 -4.24 -5.15
N LEU A 85 18.34 -5.52 -4.80
CA LEU A 85 18.39 -6.00 -3.42
C LEU A 85 19.46 -5.29 -2.58
N LYS A 86 20.69 -5.16 -3.08
CA LYS A 86 21.79 -4.50 -2.35
C LYS A 86 21.43 -3.05 -2.01
N LYS A 87 21.04 -2.27 -3.02
CA LYS A 87 20.61 -0.87 -2.86
C LYS A 87 19.37 -0.75 -1.98
N GLY A 88 18.46 -1.72 -2.09
CA GLY A 88 17.26 -1.81 -1.26
C GLY A 88 17.61 -1.93 0.22
N LYS A 89 18.53 -2.83 0.57
CA LYS A 89 19.02 -3.02 1.94
C LYS A 89 19.69 -1.76 2.50
N GLU A 90 20.60 -1.15 1.72
CA GLU A 90 21.24 0.12 2.08
C GLU A 90 20.19 1.21 2.35
N ARG A 91 19.23 1.37 1.43
CA ARG A 91 18.16 2.36 1.55
C ARG A 91 17.25 2.11 2.76
N ILE A 92 16.95 0.85 3.06
CA ILE A 92 16.18 0.47 4.26
C ILE A 92 16.94 0.91 5.52
N GLY A 93 18.24 0.63 5.58
CA GLY A 93 19.10 1.05 6.69
C GLY A 93 19.03 2.55 6.92
N ASP A 94 19.23 3.35 5.86
CA ASP A 94 19.18 4.81 5.93
C ASP A 94 17.84 5.31 6.49
N ILE A 95 16.72 4.80 5.97
CA ILE A 95 15.37 5.19 6.40
C ILE A 95 15.13 4.82 7.87
N LEU A 96 15.57 3.63 8.29
CA LEU A 96 15.38 3.16 9.67
C LEU A 96 16.24 3.92 10.68
N VAL A 97 17.40 4.43 10.25
CA VAL A 97 18.24 5.32 11.07
C VAL A 97 17.57 6.69 11.18
N SER A 98 17.22 7.33 10.07
CA SER A 98 16.57 8.65 10.06
C SER A 98 15.23 8.65 10.80
N GLY A 99 14.48 7.56 10.74
CA GLY A 99 13.13 7.43 11.31
C GLY A 99 13.08 6.65 12.62
N ALA A 100 14.17 6.52 13.36
CA ALA A 100 14.24 5.59 14.50
C ALA A 100 13.19 5.83 15.60
N ASP A 101 12.76 7.07 15.81
CA ASP A 101 11.78 7.52 16.78
C ASP A 101 10.31 7.40 16.30
N VAL A 102 10.12 7.33 14.99
CA VAL A 102 8.81 7.33 14.33
C VAL A 102 8.43 5.94 13.81
N ILE A 103 9.37 5.22 13.20
CA ILE A 103 9.17 3.92 12.57
C ILE A 103 9.28 2.82 13.62
N ASP A 104 8.13 2.33 14.06
CA ASP A 104 8.01 1.24 15.04
C ASP A 104 7.63 -0.10 14.40
N GLU A 105 7.20 -0.09 13.14
CA GLU A 105 6.76 -1.27 12.40
C GLU A 105 7.35 -1.33 10.99
N ILE A 106 7.58 -2.56 10.51
CA ILE A 106 8.03 -2.84 9.14
C ILE A 106 7.10 -3.89 8.53
N THR A 107 6.57 -3.59 7.36
CA THR A 107 5.75 -4.54 6.58
C THR A 107 6.57 -5.14 5.46
N VAL A 108 6.66 -6.47 5.43
CA VAL A 108 7.42 -7.23 4.42
C VAL A 108 6.48 -8.03 3.53
N ASN A 109 6.82 -8.18 2.25
CA ASN A 109 5.94 -8.75 1.23
C ASN A 109 6.45 -10.07 0.62
N ASP A 110 7.60 -10.56 1.10
CA ASP A 110 8.19 -11.85 0.73
C ASP A 110 9.07 -12.43 1.85
N VAL A 111 9.32 -13.74 1.78
CA VAL A 111 10.08 -14.50 2.79
C VAL A 111 11.54 -14.04 2.88
N GLY A 112 12.16 -13.64 1.78
CA GLY A 112 13.56 -13.20 1.78
C GLY A 112 13.74 -11.91 2.57
N MET A 113 12.83 -10.94 2.37
CA MET A 113 12.81 -9.70 3.15
C MET A 113 12.43 -9.95 4.61
N LEU A 114 11.51 -10.88 4.88
CA LEU A 114 11.19 -11.28 6.25
C LEU A 114 12.43 -11.79 7.00
N LEU A 115 13.17 -12.74 6.41
CA LEU A 115 14.38 -13.29 7.01
C LEU A 115 15.45 -12.21 7.23
N TYR A 116 15.62 -11.32 6.25
CA TYR A 116 16.56 -10.20 6.38
C TYR A 116 16.17 -9.27 7.53
N ILE A 117 14.97 -8.71 7.55
CA ILE A 117 14.55 -7.75 8.58
C ILE A 117 14.56 -8.36 9.98
N SER A 118 14.17 -9.64 10.10
CA SER A 118 14.19 -10.36 11.38
C SER A 118 15.60 -10.48 11.98
N GLY A 119 16.64 -10.50 11.15
CA GLY A 119 18.04 -10.53 11.59
C GLY A 119 18.66 -9.16 11.85
N GLU A 120 18.09 -8.09 11.29
CA GLU A 120 18.72 -6.76 11.25
C GLU A 120 18.16 -5.79 12.29
N CYS A 121 16.90 -5.94 12.72
CA CYS A 121 16.33 -5.08 13.74
C CYS A 121 15.26 -5.75 14.59
N THR A 122 14.95 -5.16 15.75
CA THR A 122 13.95 -5.66 16.71
C THR A 122 12.58 -5.00 16.55
N ARG A 123 12.37 -4.22 15.48
CA ARG A 123 11.08 -3.59 15.19
C ARG A 123 10.02 -4.66 14.92
N LYS A 124 8.76 -4.30 15.19
CA LYS A 124 7.62 -5.15 14.91
C LYS A 124 7.51 -5.42 13.41
N ILE A 125 7.31 -6.68 13.04
CA ILE A 125 7.22 -7.09 11.63
C ILE A 125 5.78 -7.48 11.30
N ASN A 126 5.23 -6.92 10.22
CA ASN A 126 3.95 -7.32 9.67
C ASN A 126 4.16 -8.10 8.37
N LEU A 127 3.37 -9.15 8.15
CA LEU A 127 3.25 -9.79 6.85
C LEU A 127 2.29 -8.98 5.98
N GLY A 128 2.82 -8.35 4.94
CA GLY A 128 2.07 -7.45 4.07
C GLY A 128 1.10 -8.16 3.12
N ARG A 129 0.24 -7.37 2.47
CA ARG A 129 -0.81 -7.87 1.56
C ARG A 129 -0.33 -8.74 0.39
N LEU A 130 0.92 -8.58 -0.05
CA LEU A 130 1.50 -9.42 -1.10
C LEU A 130 2.11 -10.71 -0.55
N PHE A 131 2.31 -10.83 0.77
CA PHE A 131 2.79 -12.05 1.38
C PHE A 131 1.75 -13.18 1.21
N PHE A 132 0.46 -12.81 1.23
CA PHE A 132 -0.69 -13.66 0.91
C PHE A 132 -0.90 -13.70 -0.61
N LYS A 133 -0.94 -14.89 -1.21
CA LYS A 133 -1.03 -15.09 -2.68
C LYS A 133 -2.42 -15.51 -3.15
N ASP A 134 -3.42 -15.35 -2.30
CA ASP A 134 -4.78 -15.77 -2.57
C ASP A 134 -5.43 -15.02 -3.72
N ALA A 135 -6.42 -15.65 -4.35
CA ALA A 135 -7.06 -15.15 -5.55
C ALA A 135 -7.81 -13.84 -5.27
N ARG A 136 -7.58 -12.82 -6.09
CA ARG A 136 -8.31 -11.55 -6.03
C ARG A 136 -8.44 -10.97 -7.43
N ASP A 137 -9.60 -11.17 -8.04
CA ASP A 137 -9.86 -10.67 -9.38
C ASP A 137 -11.35 -10.41 -9.53
N VAL A 138 -11.72 -9.14 -9.69
CA VAL A 138 -13.13 -8.74 -9.85
C VAL A 138 -13.78 -9.30 -11.11
N ARG A 139 -12.97 -9.78 -12.07
CA ARG A 139 -13.44 -10.46 -13.29
C ARG A 139 -13.96 -11.87 -13.02
N VAL A 140 -13.58 -12.47 -11.89
CA VAL A 140 -13.98 -13.82 -11.49
C VAL A 140 -14.92 -13.70 -10.29
N ARG A 141 -16.22 -13.84 -10.56
CA ARG A 141 -17.29 -13.62 -9.58
C ARG A 141 -17.13 -14.44 -8.31
N ASP A 142 -16.71 -15.70 -8.43
CA ASP A 142 -16.54 -16.60 -7.29
C ASP A 142 -15.50 -16.10 -6.28
N TYR A 143 -14.46 -15.41 -6.74
CA TYR A 143 -13.48 -14.81 -5.83
C TYR A 143 -14.10 -13.66 -5.05
N ASP A 144 -14.88 -12.81 -5.72
CA ASP A 144 -15.44 -11.60 -5.14
C ASP A 144 -16.62 -11.86 -4.20
N GLU A 145 -17.51 -12.80 -4.54
CA GLU A 145 -18.74 -13.12 -3.78
C GLU A 145 -18.57 -14.27 -2.77
N GLY A 146 -17.47 -15.02 -2.90
CA GLY A 146 -17.20 -16.20 -2.10
C GLY A 146 -16.75 -15.93 -0.67
N ILE A 147 -16.43 -17.04 0.00
CA ILE A 147 -15.75 -17.08 1.29
C ILE A 147 -14.32 -17.55 1.02
N MET A 148 -13.35 -16.90 1.65
CA MET A 148 -11.93 -17.19 1.49
C MET A 148 -11.27 -17.37 2.84
N THR A 149 -10.40 -18.36 2.93
CA THR A 149 -9.39 -18.46 3.99
C THR A 149 -8.01 -18.31 3.35
N PRO A 150 -7.14 -17.39 3.82
CA PRO A 150 -5.81 -17.24 3.24
C PRO A 150 -4.97 -18.51 3.41
N ASN A 151 -4.56 -19.12 2.30
CA ASN A 151 -3.90 -20.43 2.27
C ASN A 151 -2.65 -20.47 3.14
N LEU A 152 -1.91 -19.37 3.18
CA LEU A 152 -0.68 -19.27 3.95
C LEU A 152 -0.92 -19.45 5.46
N LEU A 153 -2.07 -18.99 5.96
CA LEU A 153 -2.42 -19.08 7.36
C LEU A 153 -2.83 -20.49 7.77
N THR A 154 -3.44 -21.24 6.83
CA THR A 154 -3.76 -22.66 7.02
C THR A 154 -2.53 -23.55 6.92
N SER A 155 -1.49 -23.12 6.21
CA SER A 155 -0.24 -23.87 6.03
C SER A 155 0.92 -23.25 6.81
N ARG A 156 0.66 -22.63 7.95
CA ARG A 156 1.63 -21.78 8.68
C ARG A 156 2.98 -22.46 8.92
N ASP A 157 2.94 -23.74 9.27
CA ASP A 157 4.12 -24.55 9.64
C ASP A 157 5.06 -24.81 8.44
N SER A 158 4.63 -24.51 7.21
CA SER A 158 5.47 -24.64 6.02
C SER A 158 6.41 -23.45 5.80
N LEU A 159 6.31 -22.38 6.59
CA LEU A 159 7.19 -21.22 6.46
C LEU A 159 8.42 -21.33 7.37
N PRO A 160 9.64 -21.09 6.84
CA PRO A 160 10.87 -21.12 7.61
C PRO A 160 11.04 -19.82 8.44
N ALA A 161 9.97 -19.35 9.07
CA ALA A 161 9.95 -18.10 9.81
C ALA A 161 9.55 -18.36 11.27
N ASP A 162 10.25 -17.70 12.18
CA ASP A 162 9.84 -17.64 13.58
C ASP A 162 8.62 -16.72 13.71
N TRP A 163 7.43 -17.33 13.74
CA TRP A 163 6.16 -16.61 13.87
C TRP A 163 6.04 -15.79 15.15
N SER A 164 6.86 -16.04 16.17
CA SER A 164 6.89 -15.20 17.39
C SER A 164 7.39 -13.77 17.12
N ARG A 165 8.12 -13.57 16.02
CA ARG A 165 8.58 -12.24 15.57
C ARG A 165 7.51 -11.46 14.82
N ILE A 166 6.45 -12.11 14.38
CA ILE A 166 5.40 -11.50 13.57
C ILE A 166 4.39 -10.81 14.48
N HIS A 167 4.34 -9.48 14.37
CA HIS A 167 3.41 -8.64 15.11
C HIS A 167 2.01 -8.67 14.50
N GLY A 168 1.91 -8.72 13.17
CA GLY A 168 0.64 -8.59 12.49
C GLY A 168 0.63 -9.12 11.07
N ILE A 169 -0.56 -9.18 10.51
CA ILE A 169 -0.81 -9.55 9.12
C ILE A 169 -1.69 -8.49 8.47
N GLU A 170 -1.50 -8.31 7.17
CA GLU A 170 -2.27 -7.38 6.36
C GLU A 170 -2.89 -8.11 5.19
N LEU A 171 -4.21 -7.98 5.07
CA LEU A 171 -4.97 -8.61 4.02
C LEU A 171 -5.60 -7.56 3.11
N ASP A 172 -5.84 -8.00 1.87
CA ASP A 172 -6.78 -7.33 1.00
C ASP A 172 -8.22 -7.75 1.33
N ARG A 173 -9.17 -6.92 0.93
CA ARG A 173 -10.56 -7.32 0.77
C ARG A 173 -10.64 -8.25 -0.44
N MET A 174 -10.29 -9.51 -0.30
CA MET A 174 -10.14 -10.42 -1.46
C MET A 174 -11.48 -10.99 -1.92
N SER A 175 -12.41 -11.15 -0.98
CA SER A 175 -13.71 -11.82 -1.14
C SER A 175 -14.81 -11.07 -0.38
N ARG A 176 -16.04 -11.58 -0.40
CA ARG A 176 -17.15 -11.04 0.40
C ARG A 176 -16.93 -11.35 1.88
N GLU A 177 -16.42 -12.54 2.17
CA GLU A 177 -16.09 -12.98 3.52
C GLU A 177 -14.69 -13.58 3.60
N ILE A 178 -13.94 -13.18 4.62
CA ILE A 178 -12.62 -13.73 4.95
C ILE A 178 -12.77 -14.52 6.25
N ASP A 179 -12.66 -15.83 6.17
CA ASP A 179 -12.78 -16.72 7.32
C ASP A 179 -11.41 -17.05 7.90
N LEU A 180 -11.19 -16.60 9.14
CA LEU A 180 -9.97 -16.77 9.91
C LEU A 180 -10.20 -17.61 11.18
N THR A 181 -11.33 -18.31 11.29
CA THR A 181 -11.73 -19.04 12.51
C THR A 181 -10.68 -20.05 12.96
N ASP A 182 -10.11 -20.82 12.03
CA ASP A 182 -9.11 -21.84 12.32
C ASP A 182 -7.67 -21.34 12.13
N CYS A 183 -7.47 -20.03 11.92
CA CYS A 183 -6.15 -19.46 11.69
C CYS A 183 -5.48 -19.10 13.05
N PRO A 184 -4.25 -19.57 13.32
CA PRO A 184 -3.57 -19.33 14.60
C PRO A 184 -2.97 -17.91 14.67
N LEU A 185 -3.84 -16.93 14.88
CA LEU A 185 -3.55 -15.48 14.84
C LEU A 185 -3.68 -14.80 16.21
N GLU A 186 -3.65 -15.57 17.30
CA GLU A 186 -3.73 -15.03 18.65
C GLU A 186 -2.60 -14.02 18.90
N GLY A 187 -2.92 -12.89 19.55
CA GLY A 187 -1.97 -11.80 19.82
C GLY A 187 -1.54 -10.98 18.60
N MET A 188 -1.86 -11.40 17.36
CA MET A 188 -1.47 -10.68 16.15
C MET A 188 -2.45 -9.56 15.78
N VAL A 189 -1.92 -8.45 15.28
CA VAL A 189 -2.70 -7.36 14.67
C VAL A 189 -3.19 -7.79 13.28
N LEU A 190 -4.49 -7.63 13.02
CA LEU A 190 -5.07 -7.77 11.68
C LEU A 190 -5.34 -6.39 11.06
N GLY A 191 -4.65 -6.09 9.97
CA GLY A 191 -4.93 -4.94 9.10
C GLY A 191 -5.68 -5.34 7.84
N LEU A 192 -6.68 -4.56 7.44
CA LEU A 192 -7.40 -4.74 6.19
C LEU A 192 -7.21 -3.53 5.28
N HIS A 193 -6.65 -3.73 4.09
CA HIS A 193 -6.49 -2.68 3.07
C HIS A 193 -7.84 -2.33 2.45
N GLY A 194 -8.09 -1.04 2.26
CA GLY A 194 -9.31 -0.52 1.65
C GLY A 194 -9.16 0.92 1.20
N PRO A 195 -10.13 1.52 0.49
CA PRO A 195 -11.30 0.87 -0.09
C PRO A 195 -10.98 0.14 -1.41
N PHE A 196 -9.72 0.16 -1.84
CA PHE A 196 -9.26 -0.43 -3.09
C PHE A 196 -8.52 -1.74 -2.85
N CYS A 197 -8.93 -2.80 -3.55
CA CYS A 197 -8.15 -4.03 -3.67
C CYS A 197 -7.27 -3.93 -4.92
N TYR A 198 -5.99 -4.31 -4.82
CA TYR A 198 -5.17 -4.41 -6.02
C TYR A 198 -5.63 -5.62 -6.84
N MET A 199 -5.63 -5.48 -8.16
CA MET A 199 -5.97 -6.53 -9.10
C MET A 199 -4.71 -7.11 -9.73
N SER A 200 -3.78 -6.25 -10.14
CA SER A 200 -2.54 -6.70 -10.77
C SER A 200 -1.45 -5.64 -10.73
N THR A 201 -0.22 -6.11 -10.60
CA THR A 201 1.00 -5.38 -10.94
C THR A 201 1.84 -6.30 -11.83
N GLY A 202 2.10 -5.91 -13.08
CA GLY A 202 2.89 -6.73 -13.98
C GLY A 202 4.35 -6.76 -13.53
N ASN A 203 5.07 -7.88 -13.67
CA ASN A 203 6.52 -7.93 -13.36
C ASN A 203 7.33 -7.02 -14.31
N ILE A 204 6.99 -7.05 -15.60
CA ILE A 204 7.55 -6.15 -16.61
C ILE A 204 6.81 -4.80 -16.53
N CYS A 205 7.57 -3.72 -16.30
CA CYS A 205 7.01 -2.39 -16.21
C CYS A 205 6.81 -1.77 -17.60
N LYS A 206 5.55 -1.65 -18.04
CA LYS A 206 5.18 -0.96 -19.29
C LYS A 206 5.78 0.44 -19.35
N PHE A 207 5.70 1.20 -18.25
CA PHE A 207 6.13 2.60 -18.18
C PHE A 207 7.64 2.76 -18.34
N ALA A 208 8.44 1.95 -17.64
CA ALA A 208 9.89 1.97 -17.78
C ALA A 208 10.34 1.66 -19.22
N SER A 209 9.53 0.92 -19.99
CA SER A 209 9.82 0.58 -21.39
C SER A 209 9.11 1.45 -22.43
N ILE A 210 8.38 2.50 -22.01
CA ILE A 210 7.47 3.21 -22.91
C ILE A 210 8.19 3.86 -24.09
N HIS A 211 9.40 4.38 -23.85
CA HIS A 211 10.27 5.02 -24.82
C HIS A 211 11.05 4.03 -25.71
N LYS A 212 10.97 2.71 -25.43
CA LYS A 212 11.69 1.69 -26.18
C LYS A 212 10.94 1.25 -27.43
N LYS A 213 11.69 0.80 -28.45
CA LYS A 213 11.14 0.12 -29.63
C LYS A 213 10.38 -1.14 -29.22
N THR A 214 9.41 -1.55 -30.05
CA THR A 214 8.45 -2.62 -29.77
C THR A 214 9.12 -3.93 -29.32
N GLU A 215 10.20 -4.33 -29.98
CA GLU A 215 10.97 -5.55 -29.70
C GLU A 215 11.68 -5.54 -28.31
N TYR A 216 11.77 -4.37 -27.67
CA TYR A 216 12.39 -4.19 -26.35
C TYR A 216 11.38 -3.82 -25.24
N LYS A 217 10.07 -3.73 -25.53
CA LYS A 217 9.06 -3.35 -24.54
C LYS A 217 8.84 -4.42 -23.45
N PHE A 218 9.05 -5.69 -23.79
CA PHE A 218 8.80 -6.81 -22.89
C PHE A 218 10.09 -7.37 -22.26
N ARG A 219 10.96 -6.48 -21.76
CA ARG A 219 12.23 -6.86 -21.13
C ARG A 219 12.22 -6.54 -19.63
N PRO A 220 12.53 -7.51 -18.76
CA PRO A 220 12.68 -7.24 -17.33
C PRO A 220 13.88 -6.30 -17.10
N ASN A 221 13.96 -5.75 -15.89
CA ASN A 221 15.12 -4.98 -15.42
C ASN A 221 15.45 -3.69 -16.18
N THR A 222 14.56 -3.23 -17.06
CA THR A 222 14.68 -1.92 -17.72
C THR A 222 14.91 -0.79 -16.69
N PRO A 223 15.85 0.14 -16.94
CA PRO A 223 16.01 1.34 -16.11
C PRO A 223 14.70 2.09 -15.95
N CYS A 224 14.42 2.59 -14.76
CA CYS A 224 13.18 3.29 -14.43
C CYS A 224 13.49 4.79 -14.27
N ALA A 225 12.76 5.65 -14.98
CA ALA A 225 12.80 7.09 -14.76
C ALA A 225 11.56 7.60 -14.00
N MET A 226 10.80 6.67 -13.40
CA MET A 226 9.51 6.93 -12.75
C MET A 226 8.48 7.56 -13.70
N GLU A 227 8.46 7.17 -14.98
CA GLU A 227 7.48 7.66 -15.97
C GLU A 227 6.03 7.41 -15.51
N CYS A 228 5.82 6.42 -14.62
CA CYS A 228 4.53 6.13 -14.03
C CYS A 228 4.09 7.09 -12.90
N ALA A 229 4.97 7.95 -12.36
CA ALA A 229 4.68 8.74 -11.17
C ALA A 229 3.51 9.73 -11.36
N GLY A 230 3.29 10.20 -12.59
CA GLY A 230 2.15 11.06 -12.94
C GLY A 230 0.92 10.32 -13.46
N ILE A 231 0.93 8.97 -13.47
CA ILE A 231 -0.14 8.19 -14.09
C ILE A 231 -1.26 7.92 -13.10
N TYR A 232 -2.41 8.52 -13.40
CA TYR A 232 -3.70 8.21 -12.82
C TYR A 232 -4.70 7.95 -13.94
N GLU A 233 -5.20 6.73 -14.03
CA GLU A 233 -6.32 6.38 -14.91
C GLU A 233 -7.49 5.97 -14.02
N HIS A 234 -8.70 6.48 -14.29
CA HIS A 234 -9.93 6.02 -13.66
C HIS A 234 -10.94 5.75 -14.76
N TYR A 235 -11.50 4.54 -14.75
CA TYR A 235 -12.52 4.13 -15.69
C TYR A 235 -13.49 3.17 -15.00
N ARG A 236 -14.72 3.10 -15.53
CA ARG A 236 -15.66 2.05 -15.18
C ARG A 236 -15.52 0.91 -16.17
N ALA A 237 -15.37 -0.30 -15.65
CA ALA A 237 -15.32 -1.50 -16.45
C ALA A 237 -16.48 -2.42 -16.05
N ARG A 238 -17.07 -3.10 -17.03
CA ARG A 238 -18.15 -4.05 -16.78
C ARG A 238 -17.59 -5.47 -16.74
N PHE A 239 -17.75 -6.14 -15.61
CA PHE A 239 -17.32 -7.52 -15.39
C PHE A 239 -18.50 -8.35 -14.93
N ASP A 240 -18.82 -9.41 -15.66
CA ASP A 240 -19.96 -10.28 -15.39
C ASP A 240 -21.27 -9.51 -15.09
N GLY A 241 -21.57 -8.53 -15.95
CA GLY A 241 -22.77 -7.71 -15.82
C GLY A 241 -22.69 -6.56 -14.79
N ARG A 242 -21.65 -6.48 -13.94
CA ARG A 242 -21.48 -5.47 -12.89
C ARG A 242 -20.52 -4.35 -13.30
N ASP A 243 -20.91 -3.11 -13.04
CA ASP A 243 -20.03 -1.95 -13.23
C ASP A 243 -19.08 -1.82 -12.04
N THR A 244 -17.78 -1.80 -12.32
CA THR A 244 -16.72 -1.70 -11.32
C THR A 244 -15.88 -0.45 -11.59
N ASP A 245 -15.66 0.35 -10.55
CA ASP A 245 -14.67 1.43 -10.59
C ASP A 245 -13.26 0.83 -10.55
N VAL A 246 -12.50 1.04 -11.62
CA VAL A 246 -11.11 0.59 -11.75
C VAL A 246 -10.21 1.80 -11.83
N ILE A 247 -9.11 1.75 -11.08
CA ILE A 247 -8.07 2.76 -11.14
C ILE A 247 -6.73 2.14 -11.50
N ARG A 248 -5.93 2.85 -12.28
CA ARG A 248 -4.49 2.63 -12.36
C ARG A 248 -3.80 3.77 -11.65
N PHE A 249 -3.01 3.43 -10.65
CA PHE A 249 -2.10 4.38 -10.01
C PHE A 249 -0.67 3.87 -10.20
N GLY A 250 0.16 4.66 -10.88
CA GLY A 250 1.48 4.20 -11.29
C GLY A 250 1.39 2.94 -12.15
N ARG A 251 2.07 1.87 -11.72
CA ARG A 251 2.07 0.57 -12.43
C ARG A 251 0.97 -0.39 -12.00
N THR A 252 0.30 -0.12 -10.88
CA THR A 252 -0.63 -1.07 -10.25
C THR A 252 -2.07 -0.72 -10.63
N ILE A 253 -2.86 -1.76 -10.90
CA ILE A 253 -4.29 -1.64 -11.15
C ILE A 253 -5.03 -2.04 -9.88
N TYR A 254 -5.99 -1.24 -9.48
CA TYR A 254 -6.87 -1.49 -8.35
C TYR A 254 -8.32 -1.38 -8.78
N TYR A 255 -9.21 -1.98 -8.01
CA TYR A 255 -10.64 -1.82 -8.16
C TYR A 255 -11.27 -1.48 -6.80
N LEU A 256 -12.33 -0.69 -6.84
CA LEU A 256 -13.10 -0.35 -5.65
C LEU A 256 -13.80 -1.61 -5.14
N LYS A 257 -13.61 -1.94 -3.86
CA LYS A 257 -14.22 -3.12 -3.24
C LYS A 257 -14.93 -2.75 -1.95
N ASN A 258 -16.18 -3.17 -1.86
CA ASN A 258 -16.95 -3.16 -0.63
C ASN A 258 -16.18 -3.88 0.49
N ASP A 259 -16.48 -3.51 1.73
CA ASP A 259 -15.86 -4.14 2.90
C ASP A 259 -16.08 -5.65 2.89
N SER A 260 -15.04 -6.41 3.20
CA SER A 260 -15.14 -7.85 3.46
C SER A 260 -15.59 -8.07 4.90
N ARG A 261 -16.53 -9.00 5.11
CA ARG A 261 -16.86 -9.48 6.45
C ARG A 261 -15.74 -10.41 6.92
N VAL A 262 -15.04 -10.06 8.00
CA VAL A 262 -14.03 -10.93 8.61
C VAL A 262 -14.68 -11.79 9.69
N ILE A 263 -14.44 -13.10 9.64
CA ILE A 263 -14.98 -14.10 10.56
C ILE A 263 -13.81 -14.68 11.37
N GLY A 264 -14.03 -14.97 12.66
CA GLY A 264 -13.02 -15.60 13.52
C GLY A 264 -11.95 -14.65 14.07
N LYS A 265 -11.88 -13.40 13.61
CA LYS A 265 -10.93 -12.40 14.14
C LYS A 265 -11.46 -10.96 13.99
N THR A 266 -11.22 -10.14 15.01
CA THR A 266 -11.50 -8.70 14.95
C THR A 266 -10.46 -8.00 14.08
N VAL A 267 -10.92 -7.15 13.15
CA VAL A 267 -10.04 -6.24 12.41
C VAL A 267 -9.52 -5.16 13.36
N ASN A 268 -8.21 -5.11 13.56
CA ASN A 268 -7.56 -4.11 14.40
C ASN A 268 -7.37 -2.79 13.66
N ARG A 269 -7.06 -2.85 12.35
CA ARG A 269 -6.73 -1.68 11.54
C ARG A 269 -7.45 -1.66 10.20
N THR A 270 -8.00 -0.51 9.85
CA THR A 270 -8.39 -0.17 8.48
C THR A 270 -7.24 0.59 7.84
N ILE A 271 -6.56 -0.02 6.88
CA ILE A 271 -5.42 0.57 6.17
C ILE A 271 -5.97 1.26 4.90
N TYR A 272 -6.28 2.54 5.03
CA TYR A 272 -7.02 3.31 4.02
C TYR A 272 -6.11 3.91 2.96
N PHE A 273 -6.34 3.57 1.69
CA PHE A 273 -5.61 4.08 0.52
C PHE A 273 -6.32 5.31 -0.07
N PRO A 274 -5.80 6.54 0.13
CA PRO A 274 -6.52 7.79 -0.07
C PRO A 274 -6.39 8.35 -1.48
N VAL A 275 -6.40 7.51 -2.49
CA VAL A 275 -6.09 7.92 -3.88
C VAL A 275 -7.11 8.92 -4.45
N ARG A 276 -8.39 8.81 -4.06
CA ARG A 276 -9.44 9.73 -4.49
C ARG A 276 -9.29 11.08 -3.81
N GLU A 277 -9.09 11.08 -2.49
CA GLU A 277 -8.89 12.26 -1.67
C GLU A 277 -7.62 13.02 -2.07
N ALA A 278 -6.53 12.30 -2.34
CA ALA A 278 -5.31 12.87 -2.89
C ALA A 278 -5.59 13.56 -4.24
N GLY A 279 -6.30 12.89 -5.16
CA GLY A 279 -6.67 13.49 -6.45
C GLY A 279 -7.50 14.77 -6.31
N GLU A 280 -8.41 14.83 -5.33
CA GLU A 280 -9.24 16.01 -5.08
C GLU A 280 -8.43 17.19 -4.53
N VAL A 281 -7.58 16.95 -3.54
CA VAL A 281 -6.73 18.01 -2.97
C VAL A 281 -5.75 18.54 -4.01
N MET A 282 -5.17 17.65 -4.81
CA MET A 282 -4.21 18.04 -5.85
C MET A 282 -4.85 18.83 -6.99
N ARG A 283 -6.11 18.55 -7.37
CA ARG A 283 -6.84 19.34 -8.39
C ARG A 283 -7.43 20.64 -7.84
N GLY A 284 -7.75 20.67 -6.54
CA GLY A 284 -8.30 21.85 -5.87
C GLY A 284 -7.28 22.98 -5.70
N GLY A 285 -5.98 22.69 -5.78
CA GLY A 285 -4.89 23.68 -5.74
C GLY A 285 -4.74 24.53 -7.00
N ASP A 286 -5.28 24.09 -8.15
CA ASP A 286 -5.21 24.81 -9.43
C ASP A 286 -6.35 25.86 -9.60
N ARG A 287 -7.20 26.05 -8.59
CA ARG A 287 -8.28 27.06 -8.62
C ARG A 287 -7.95 28.31 -7.78
N HIS A 288 -6.74 28.82 -7.91
CA HIS A 288 -6.42 30.20 -7.50
C HIS A 288 -6.28 31.11 -8.74
N GLU A 289 -7.29 31.95 -8.92
CA GLU A 289 -7.27 33.27 -9.56
C GLU A 289 -6.76 33.38 -11.01
N SER A 290 -7.62 33.02 -11.96
CA SER A 290 -7.78 33.86 -13.16
C SER A 290 -8.97 34.80 -12.96
N THR A 291 -8.78 35.84 -12.16
CA THR A 291 -9.61 37.04 -12.29
C THR A 291 -9.33 37.60 -13.68
N GLY A 292 -10.24 37.33 -14.61
CA GLY A 292 -10.22 37.92 -15.94
C GLY A 292 -10.27 39.43 -15.83
N SER A 293 -9.16 40.08 -16.18
CA SER A 293 -9.20 41.43 -16.70
C SER A 293 -9.62 41.34 -18.16
N ALA A 294 -10.93 41.52 -18.40
CA ALA A 294 -11.41 41.86 -19.73
C ALA A 294 -10.95 43.29 -20.06
N GLN A 295 -10.20 43.43 -21.15
CA GLN A 295 -10.17 44.61 -22.00
C GLN A 295 -10.62 44.17 -23.39
#